data_AF-A0A2V2UEF6-F1
#
_entry.id   AF-A0A2V2UEF6-F1
#
_cell.length_a   1.000
_cell.length_b   1.000
_cell.length_c   1.000
_cell.angle_alpha   90.00
_cell.angle_beta   90.00
_cell.angle_gamma   90.00
#
_symmetry.space_group_name_H-M   'P 1'
#
loop_
_entity.id
_entity.type
_entity.pdbx_description
1 polymer ?
#
loop_
_entity_poly.entity_id
_entity_poly.type
_entity_poly.pdbx_seq_one_letter_code
_entity_poly.pdbx_strand_id
1 'polypeptide(L)' 'MHEKITMTKNMIINGHHVDDIIPDVALKVKNLSKVYVCSIGKVVSLRNVRSSIDKEEFVSVVGRPIGRQFDG' A
#
# COMPACT_ATOMS: atom_id res chain seq x y z
N MET A 1 -1.84 -24.63 -8.20
CA MET A 1 -1.24 -23.66 -9.15
C MET A 1 -2.34 -22.67 -9.48
N HIS A 2 -2.29 -21.44 -8.98
CA HIS A 2 -3.28 -20.41 -9.34
C HIS A 2 -2.65 -19.54 -10.43
N GLU A 3 -3.19 -19.62 -11.65
CA GLU A 3 -2.81 -18.71 -12.72
C GLU A 3 -3.38 -17.32 -12.43
N LYS A 4 -2.51 -16.30 -12.37
CA LYS A 4 -2.93 -14.90 -12.27
C LYS A 4 -3.33 -14.43 -13.66
N ILE A 5 -4.62 -14.46 -13.96
CA ILE A 5 -5.19 -13.91 -15.20
C ILE A 5 -5.01 -12.38 -15.14
N THR A 6 -4.23 -11.83 -16.07
CA THR A 6 -4.03 -10.38 -16.21
C THR A 6 -5.05 -9.87 -17.23
N MET A 7 -6.01 -9.05 -16.80
CA MET A 7 -7.01 -8.46 -17.70
C MET A 7 -6.43 -7.23 -18.40
N THR A 8 -6.04 -7.38 -19.66
CA THR A 8 -5.71 -6.23 -20.52
C THR A 8 -6.99 -5.70 -21.16
N LYS A 9 -7.37 -4.47 -20.80
CA LYS A 9 -8.53 -3.79 -21.39
C LYS A 9 -8.04 -2.93 -22.55
N ASN A 10 -8.21 -3.41 -23.78
CA ASN A 10 -7.80 -2.67 -24.98
C ASN A 10 -8.71 -1.44 -25.15
N MET A 11 -8.17 -0.23 -24.94
CA MET A 11 -8.87 1.02 -25.17
C MET A 11 -8.27 1.70 -26.41
N ILE A 12 -9.06 1.85 -27.47
CA ILE A 12 -8.64 2.57 -28.69
C ILE A 12 -9.12 4.01 -28.56
N ILE A 13 -8.19 4.97 -28.43
CA ILE A 13 -8.49 6.40 -28.47
C ILE A 13 -7.94 6.97 -29.78
N ASN A 14 -8.79 7.60 -30.59
CA ASN A 14 -8.42 8.29 -31.83
C ASN A 14 -7.56 7.44 -32.80
N GLY A 15 -7.84 6.14 -32.93
CA GLY A 15 -7.13 5.25 -33.86
C GLY A 15 -5.73 4.83 -33.41
N HIS A 16 -5.29 5.25 -32.21
CA HIS A 16 -4.07 4.75 -31.60
C HIS A 16 -4.40 3.58 -30.67
N HIS A 17 -3.67 2.47 -30.83
CA HIS A 17 -3.62 1.41 -29.82
C HIS A 17 -2.96 2.00 -28.58
N VAL A 18 -3.78 2.38 -27.61
CA VAL A 18 -3.31 2.71 -26.28
C VAL A 18 -3.38 1.41 -25.50
N ASP A 19 -2.26 0.68 -25.48
CA ASP A 19 -2.03 -0.36 -24.47
C ASP A 19 -1.83 0.37 -23.13
N ASP A 20 -2.90 0.98 -22.61
CA ASP A 20 -2.93 1.42 -21.24
C ASP A 20 -2.85 0.14 -20.43
N ILE A 21 -1.63 -0.21 -20.00
CA ILE A 21 -1.40 -1.09 -18.86
C ILE A 21 -2.00 -0.32 -17.70
N ILE A 22 -3.32 -0.43 -17.54
CA ILE A 22 -4.03 0.05 -16.37
C ILE A 22 -3.37 -0.72 -15.22
N PRO A 23 -2.60 -0.07 -14.34
CA PRO A 23 -1.96 -0.82 -13.28
C PRO A 23 -3.07 -1.43 -12.43
N ASP A 24 -3.07 -2.76 -12.33
CA ASP A 24 -3.99 -3.53 -11.47
C ASP A 24 -3.84 -3.14 -10.00
N VAL A 25 -2.76 -2.42 -9.64
CA VAL A 25 -2.51 -1.91 -8.30
C VAL A 25 -3.20 -0.56 -8.10
N ALA A 26 -4.16 -0.50 -7.17
CA ALA A 26 -4.81 0.72 -6.73
C ALA A 26 -3.93 1.56 -5.79
N LEU A 27 -3.21 0.91 -4.86
CA LEU A 27 -2.33 1.58 -3.90
C LEU A 27 -1.04 0.80 -3.72
N LYS A 28 0.11 1.47 -3.88
CA LYS A 28 1.43 0.89 -3.59
C LYS A 28 2.17 1.70 -2.55
N VAL A 29 2.32 1.15 -1.35
CA VAL A 29 3.10 1.72 -0.25
C VAL A 29 4.50 1.11 -0.28
N LYS A 30 5.53 1.96 -0.44
CA LYS A 30 6.94 1.54 -0.38
C LYS A 30 7.67 2.28 0.73
N ASN A 31 8.31 1.52 1.61
CA ASN A 31 9.20 2.02 2.66
C ASN A 31 8.59 3.13 3.55
N LEU A 32 7.28 3.09 3.80
CA LEU A 32 6.61 4.12 4.60
C LEU A 32 7.06 4.03 6.06
N SER A 33 7.67 5.11 6.54
CA SER A 33 8.14 5.23 7.91
C SER A 33 7.62 6.53 8.50
N LYS A 34 7.18 6.48 9.76
CA LYS A 34 6.65 7.64 10.47
C LYS A 34 7.10 7.57 11.92
N VAL A 35 7.65 8.69 12.37
CA VAL A 35 8.13 8.88 13.72
C VAL A 35 7.53 10.17 14.24
N TYR A 36 7.02 10.13 15.47
CA TYR A 36 6.64 11.29 16.24
C TYR A 36 7.70 11.57 17.30
N VAL A 37 8.08 12.83 17.46
CA VAL A 37 8.95 13.28 18.55
C VAL A 37 8.07 14.07 19.51
N CYS A 38 8.08 13.68 20.77
CA CYS A 38 7.33 14.33 21.85
C CYS A 38 8.24 14.59 23.05
N SER A 39 7.73 15.31 24.05
CA SER A 39 8.47 15.67 25.26
C SER A 39 9.01 14.48 26.05
N ILE A 40 8.40 13.30 25.90
CA ILE A 40 8.78 12.05 26.58
C ILE A 40 9.66 11.13 25.72
N GLY A 41 10.01 11.54 24.50
CA GLY A 41 10.91 10.78 23.62
C GLY A 41 10.40 10.62 22.19
N LYS A 42 10.87 9.55 21.54
CA LYS A 42 10.61 9.28 20.12
C LYS A 42 9.71 8.06 19.98
N VAL A 43 8.56 8.22 19.31
CA VAL A 43 7.61 7.13 19.02
C VAL A 43 7.71 6.76 17.54
N VAL A 44 8.13 5.53 17.25
CA VAL A 44 8.15 4.99 15.88
C VAL A 44 6.78 4.37 15.58
N SER A 45 5.90 5.12 14.92
CA SER A 45 4.53 4.67 14.63
C SER A 45 4.44 3.76 13.41
N LEU A 46 5.30 3.97 12.40
CA LEU A 46 5.41 3.11 11.23
C LEU A 46 6.88 2.90 10.92
N ARG A 47 7.29 1.66 10.67
CA ARG A 47 8.67 1.31 10.32
C ARG A 47 8.68 0.48 9.04
N ASN A 48 9.18 1.07 7.95
CA ASN A 48 9.35 0.40 6.66
C ASN A 48 8.09 -0.37 6.21
N VAL A 49 6.92 0.23 6.35
CA VAL A 49 5.66 -0.37 5.93
C VAL A 49 5.65 -0.49 4.41
N ARG A 50 5.32 -1.69 3.93
CA ARG A 50 5.23 -2.04 2.53
C ARG A 50 3.90 -2.75 2.31
N SER A 51 3.11 -2.26 1.36
CA SER A 51 1.84 -2.87 1.00
C SER A 51 1.52 -2.58 -0.46
N SER A 52 0.74 -3.47 -1.08
CA SER A 52 0.15 -3.29 -2.41
C SER A 52 -1.31 -3.70 -2.27
N ILE A 53 -2.21 -2.83 -2.70
CA ILE A 53 -3.65 -3.10 -2.74
C ILE A 53 -4.06 -3.05 -4.20
N ASP A 54 -4.65 -4.13 -4.68
CA ASP A 54 -5.11 -4.24 -6.06
C ASP A 54 -6.48 -3.56 -6.21
N LYS A 55 -6.88 -3.24 -7.44
CA LYS A 55 -8.20 -2.69 -7.72
C LYS A 55 -9.27 -3.72 -7.35
N GLU A 56 -10.38 -3.23 -6.82
CA GLU A 56 -11.50 -4.07 -6.34
C GLU A 56 -11.19 -4.92 -5.09
N GLU A 57 -9.98 -4.79 -4.51
CA GLU A 57 -9.60 -5.44 -3.26
C GLU A 57 -10.07 -4.61 -2.04
N PHE A 58 -10.75 -5.26 -1.10
CA PHE A 58 -11.12 -4.67 0.18
C PHE A 58 -10.15 -5.12 1.27
N VAL A 59 -9.41 -4.16 1.83
CA VAL A 59 -8.39 -4.42 2.85
C VAL A 59 -8.71 -3.67 4.15
N SER A 60 -8.54 -4.35 5.28
CA SER A 60 -8.64 -3.76 6.61
C SER A 60 -7.27 -3.76 7.29
N VAL A 61 -6.93 -2.65 7.96
CA VAL A 61 -5.72 -2.55 8.78
C VAL A 61 -6.12 -2.75 10.24
N VAL A 62 -5.62 -3.83 10.84
CA VAL A 62 -5.90 -4.19 12.24
C VAL A 62 -4.61 -4.17 13.06
N GLY A 63 -4.74 -3.83 14.33
CA GLY A 63 -3.61 -3.80 15.25
C GLY A 63 -4.08 -3.71 16.69
N ARG A 64 -3.25 -4.23 17.61
CA ARG A 64 -3.45 -4.02 19.04
C ARG A 64 -3.03 -2.59 19.41
N PRO A 65 -3.68 -1.96 20.41
CA PRO A 65 -3.17 -0.73 20.98
C PRO A 65 -1.73 -0.94 21.45
N ILE A 66 -0.85 0.00 21.14
CA ILE A 66 0.50 0.01 21.69
C ILE A 66 0.37 0.34 23.17
N GLY A 67 0.55 -0.66 24.04
CA GLY A 67 0.81 -0.43 25.46
C GLY A 67 2.10 0.36 25.61
N ARG A 68 2.15 1.31 26.55
CA ARG A 68 3.34 2.14 26.79
C ARG A 68 4.58 1.25 26.98
N GLN A 69 5.50 1.25 26.02
CA GLN A 69 6.83 0.69 26.21
C GLN A 69 7.72 1.85 26.68
N PHE A 70 7.84 1.97 28.00
CA PHE A 70 8.84 2.83 28.61
C PHE A 70 10.14 2.02 28.63
N ASP A 71 11.06 2.36 27.72
CA ASP A 71 12.45 1.98 27.91
C ASP A 71 13.03 3.01 28.88
N GLY A 72 13.39 2.53 30.08
CA GLY A 72 13.88 3.34 31.21
C GLY A 72 15.21 4.04 30.94
#